data_AF-A0A378RAG4-F1
#
_entry.id   AF-A0A378RAG4-F1
#
_cell.length_a   1.000
_cell.length_b   1.000
_cell.length_c   1.000
_cell.angle_alpha   90.00
_cell.angle_beta   90.00
_cell.angle_gamma   90.00
#
_symmetry.space_group_name_H-M   'P 1'
#
loop_
_entity.id
_entity.type
_entity.pdbx_description
1 polymer ?
#
loop_
_entity_poly.entity_id
_entity_poly.type
_entity_poly.pdbx_seq_one_letter_code
_entity_poly.pdbx_strand_id
1 'polypeptide(L)'
;MNKTYKARLISWRENKDVHFANTGLSNYRISYYEKERCYRLTYYNFCEMNTGCKLFYSVDEAKEWAQDTHYPDQIKKYLHVEISTIDSITAWFKTIKPKPANKSVQFGAMCEEFGEILRACGIRDERLEQIRDKFYHAKRPPFERTIDDVELLDAICDTIVTLVGFGYMMGYDVHGALNEVNASNWSKFENGEPVFNEHGKIAKGENYRPPELEKFV
;
A
#
# COMPACT_ATOMS: atom_id res chain seq x y z
N MET A 1 -1.47 0.09 -14.58
CA MET A 1 -2.49 -0.96 -14.36
C MET A 1 -1.97 -1.94 -13.32
N ASN A 2 -2.38 -1.74 -12.06
CA ASN A 2 -2.16 -2.72 -10.98
C ASN A 2 -2.89 -4.02 -11.34
N LYS A 3 -2.16 -4.99 -11.90
CA LYS A 3 -2.65 -6.37 -11.93
C LYS A 3 -2.58 -6.85 -10.48
N THR A 4 -3.68 -6.69 -9.76
CA THR A 4 -3.94 -7.53 -8.59
C THR A 4 -3.95 -8.96 -9.12
N TYR A 5 -2.83 -9.66 -8.99
CA TYR A 5 -2.77 -11.08 -9.27
C TYR A 5 -3.65 -11.76 -8.22
N LYS A 6 -4.97 -11.82 -8.48
CA LYS A 6 -5.78 -12.91 -7.93
C LYS A 6 -5.20 -14.16 -8.57
N ALA A 7 -4.23 -14.76 -7.88
CA ALA A 7 -3.66 -16.02 -8.25
C ALA A 7 -4.80 -17.05 -8.16
N ARG A 8 -5.58 -17.18 -9.24
CA ARG A 8 -6.70 -18.11 -9.32
C ARG A 8 -6.15 -19.49 -9.66
N LEU A 9 -6.66 -20.51 -8.97
CA LEU A 9 -6.41 -21.90 -9.29
C LEU A 9 -6.70 -22.13 -10.78
N ILE A 10 -5.74 -22.73 -11.50
CA ILE A 10 -5.85 -23.02 -12.93
C ILE A 10 -6.68 -24.31 -13.05
N SER A 11 -8.00 -24.16 -13.04
CA SER A 11 -9.08 -25.14 -13.33
C SER A 11 -8.99 -26.56 -12.72
N TRP A 12 -10.08 -26.99 -12.09
CA TRP A 12 -10.22 -28.37 -11.60
C TRP A 12 -10.47 -29.35 -12.75
N ARG A 13 -9.76 -30.49 -12.78
CA ARG A 13 -10.08 -31.64 -13.62
C ARG A 13 -10.77 -32.71 -12.79
N GLU A 14 -11.87 -33.26 -13.30
CA GLU A 14 -12.71 -34.23 -12.58
C GLU A 14 -12.62 -35.62 -13.23
N ASN A 15 -12.47 -36.65 -12.41
CA ASN A 15 -12.63 -38.04 -12.85
C ASN A 15 -13.13 -38.90 -11.68
N LYS A 16 -14.34 -39.46 -11.81
CA LYS A 16 -14.95 -40.49 -10.93
C LYS A 16 -14.46 -40.43 -9.46
N ASP A 17 -14.89 -39.40 -8.73
CA ASP A 17 -14.64 -39.18 -7.30
C ASP A 17 -13.25 -38.65 -6.90
N VAL A 18 -12.44 -38.25 -7.88
CA VAL A 18 -11.16 -37.59 -7.66
C VAL A 18 -11.07 -36.29 -8.46
N HIS A 19 -10.71 -35.20 -7.78
CA HIS A 19 -10.54 -33.88 -8.37
C HIS A 19 -9.08 -33.45 -8.26
N PHE A 20 -8.53 -32.88 -9.33
CA PHE A 20 -7.14 -32.41 -9.38
C PHE A 20 -7.09 -30.94 -9.75
N ALA A 21 -6.15 -30.21 -9.14
CA ALA A 21 -5.78 -28.87 -9.57
C ALA A 21 -4.26 -28.66 -9.43
N ASN A 22 -3.71 -27.83 -10.29
CA ASN A 22 -2.31 -27.42 -10.24
C ASN A 22 -2.24 -25.89 -10.15
N THR A 23 -1.28 -25.41 -9.36
CA THR A 23 -0.85 -24.01 -9.36
C THR A 23 0.65 -23.97 -9.66
N GLY A 24 1.18 -22.76 -9.86
CA GLY A 24 2.63 -22.57 -10.02
C GLY A 24 3.48 -23.05 -8.83
N LEU A 25 2.87 -23.34 -7.67
CA LEU A 25 3.57 -23.71 -6.43
C LEU A 25 3.10 -25.04 -5.82
N SER A 26 1.96 -25.59 -6.21
CA SER A 26 1.44 -26.81 -5.59
C SER A 26 0.55 -27.65 -6.49
N ASN A 27 0.55 -28.96 -6.22
CA ASN A 27 -0.45 -29.89 -6.74
C ASN A 27 -1.49 -30.18 -5.66
N TYR A 28 -2.76 -30.20 -6.05
CA TYR A 28 -3.89 -30.54 -5.20
C TYR A 28 -4.62 -31.77 -5.74
N ARG A 29 -5.00 -32.66 -4.82
CA ARG A 29 -5.84 -33.82 -5.10
C ARG A 29 -6.92 -33.92 -4.02
N ILE A 30 -8.18 -33.93 -4.42
CA ILE A 30 -9.31 -34.22 -3.55
C ILE A 30 -9.80 -35.63 -3.90
N SER A 31 -9.97 -36.48 -2.90
CA SER A 31 -10.52 -37.84 -3.06
C SER A 31 -11.52 -38.12 -1.95
N TYR A 32 -12.62 -38.80 -2.27
CA TYR A 32 -13.53 -39.30 -1.24
C TYR A 32 -12.84 -40.31 -0.32
N TYR A 33 -13.05 -40.17 0.99
CA TYR A 33 -12.48 -41.00 2.03
C TYR A 33 -13.61 -41.74 2.76
N GLU A 34 -13.86 -42.96 2.31
CA GLU A 34 -15.02 -43.77 2.69
C GLU A 34 -15.11 -44.01 4.20
N LYS A 35 -13.98 -44.23 4.88
CA LYS A 35 -13.92 -44.55 6.31
C LYS A 35 -14.58 -43.49 7.20
N GLU A 36 -14.48 -42.22 6.82
CA GLU A 36 -15.04 -41.08 7.57
C GLU A 36 -16.14 -40.36 6.79
N ARG A 37 -16.54 -40.92 5.64
CA ARG A 37 -17.58 -40.39 4.76
C ARG A 37 -17.36 -38.90 4.42
N CYS A 38 -16.11 -38.52 4.20
CA CYS A 38 -15.67 -37.14 3.98
C CYS A 38 -14.76 -37.05 2.75
N TYR A 39 -14.37 -35.83 2.35
CA TYR A 39 -13.40 -35.61 1.28
C TYR A 39 -12.04 -35.26 1.86
N ARG A 40 -11.01 -35.99 1.43
CA ARG A 40 -9.62 -35.71 1.78
C ARG A 40 -8.97 -34.91 0.67
N LEU A 41 -8.50 -33.71 1.02
CA LEU A 41 -7.61 -32.92 0.18
C LEU A 41 -6.16 -33.20 0.57
N THR A 42 -5.37 -33.67 -0.39
CA THR A 42 -3.92 -33.82 -0.28
C THR A 42 -3.26 -32.77 -1.18
N TYR A 43 -2.21 -32.14 -0.67
CA TYR A 43 -1.41 -31.18 -1.44
C TYR A 43 0.07 -31.48 -1.34
N TYR A 44 0.80 -31.14 -2.41
CA TYR A 44 2.26 -31.20 -2.48
C TYR A 44 2.80 -29.83 -2.86
N ASN A 45 3.70 -29.27 -2.05
CA ASN A 45 4.38 -28.00 -2.32
C ASN A 45 5.73 -28.27 -3.01
N PHE A 46 5.92 -27.72 -4.21
CA PHE A 46 7.14 -27.94 -4.99
C PHE A 46 8.36 -27.21 -4.40
N CYS A 47 8.16 -26.05 -3.78
CA CYS A 47 9.24 -25.20 -3.27
C CYS A 47 9.76 -25.66 -1.91
N GLU A 48 8.87 -26.11 -1.02
CA GLU A 48 9.24 -26.61 0.32
C GLU A 48 9.42 -28.14 0.37
N MET A 49 9.17 -28.84 -0.74
CA MET A 49 9.18 -30.31 -0.85
C MET A 49 8.40 -31.00 0.29
N ASN A 50 7.25 -30.47 0.68
CA ASN A 50 6.41 -31.02 1.74
C ASN A 50 5.03 -31.46 1.24
N THR A 51 4.40 -32.38 1.99
CA THR A 51 3.08 -32.93 1.69
C THR A 51 2.19 -32.77 2.92
N GLY A 52 0.94 -32.35 2.73
CA GLY A 52 -0.04 -32.26 3.81
C GLY A 52 -1.44 -32.71 3.39
N CYS A 53 -2.34 -32.89 4.36
CA CYS A 53 -3.73 -33.22 4.08
C CYS A 53 -4.72 -32.60 5.07
N LYS A 54 -5.94 -32.33 4.59
CA LYS A 54 -7.08 -31.84 5.39
C LYS A 54 -8.39 -32.47 4.92
N LEU A 55 -9.32 -32.67 5.85
CA LEU A 55 -10.63 -33.30 5.60
C LEU A 55 -11.74 -32.25 5.55
N PHE A 56 -12.73 -32.47 4.70
CA PHE A 56 -13.89 -31.60 4.46
C PHE A 56 -15.17 -32.41 4.30
N TYR A 57 -16.33 -31.81 4.59
CA TYR A 57 -17.62 -32.49 4.48
C TYR A 57 -18.21 -32.43 3.07
N SER A 58 -17.72 -31.51 2.23
CA SER A 58 -18.05 -31.46 0.79
C SER A 58 -16.84 -31.19 -0.10
N VAL A 59 -16.99 -31.48 -1.40
CA VAL A 59 -15.98 -31.14 -2.42
C VAL A 59 -15.84 -29.63 -2.56
N ASP A 60 -16.95 -28.89 -2.51
CA ASP A 60 -16.95 -27.44 -2.69
C ASP A 60 -16.21 -26.74 -1.54
N GLU A 61 -16.40 -27.18 -0.29
CA GLU A 61 -15.63 -26.71 0.86
C GLU A 61 -14.13 -26.97 0.70
N ALA A 62 -13.76 -28.15 0.18
CA ALA A 62 -12.36 -28.49 -0.07
C ALA A 62 -11.76 -27.62 -1.18
N LYS A 63 -12.51 -27.34 -2.25
CA LYS A 63 -12.11 -26.47 -3.36
C LYS A 63 -11.96 -25.01 -2.90
N GLU A 64 -12.93 -24.48 -2.16
CA GLU A 64 -12.90 -23.13 -1.58
C GLU A 64 -11.72 -22.95 -0.63
N TRP A 65 -11.52 -23.88 0.32
CA TRP A 65 -10.39 -23.79 1.25
C TRP A 65 -9.04 -23.84 0.54
N ALA A 66 -8.89 -24.69 -0.48
CA ALA A 66 -7.66 -24.75 -1.27
C ALA A 66 -7.36 -23.42 -1.97
N GLN A 67 -8.39 -22.79 -2.52
CA GLN A 67 -8.28 -21.57 -3.33
C GLN A 67 -8.16 -20.30 -2.49
N ASP A 68 -8.94 -20.18 -1.42
CA ASP A 68 -9.12 -18.93 -0.69
C ASP A 68 -8.35 -18.91 0.64
N THR A 69 -7.84 -20.06 1.11
CA THR A 69 -7.03 -20.15 2.33
C THR A 69 -5.65 -20.70 2.05
N HIS A 70 -5.55 -21.96 1.61
CA HIS A 70 -4.27 -22.65 1.55
C HIS A 70 -3.31 -22.04 0.53
N TYR A 71 -3.76 -21.87 -0.72
CA TYR A 71 -2.90 -21.33 -1.77
C TYR A 71 -2.42 -19.89 -1.49
N PRO A 72 -3.28 -18.93 -1.06
CA PRO A 72 -2.86 -17.61 -0.60
C PRO A 72 -1.84 -17.67 0.54
N ASP A 73 -2.00 -18.55 1.52
CA ASP A 73 -1.06 -18.68 2.63
C ASP A 73 0.30 -19.25 2.18
N GLN A 74 0.32 -20.18 1.23
CA GLN A 74 1.57 -20.71 0.66
C GLN A 74 2.33 -19.66 -0.15
N ILE A 75 1.62 -18.84 -0.93
CA ILE A 75 2.26 -17.81 -1.75
C ILE A 75 2.63 -16.55 -0.95
N LYS A 76 2.01 -16.27 0.21
CA LYS A 76 2.40 -15.16 1.13
C LYS A 76 3.87 -15.21 1.57
N LYS A 77 4.50 -16.40 1.62
CA LYS A 77 5.92 -16.54 1.97
C LYS A 77 6.86 -16.07 0.84
N TYR A 78 6.35 -16.04 -0.39
CA TYR A 78 7.08 -15.68 -1.61
C TYR A 78 6.61 -14.35 -2.20
N LEU A 79 5.41 -13.91 -1.81
CA LEU A 79 4.98 -12.53 -1.87
C LEU A 79 5.59 -11.84 -0.65
N HIS A 80 6.75 -11.21 -0.81
CA HIS A 80 7.02 -10.05 0.01
C HIS A 80 5.86 -9.09 -0.25
N VAL A 81 4.86 -9.05 0.64
CA VAL A 81 3.93 -7.94 0.67
C VAL A 81 4.74 -6.81 1.28
N GLU A 82 5.64 -6.25 0.47
CA GLU A 82 6.15 -4.93 0.73
C GLU A 82 4.91 -4.06 0.90
N ILE A 83 4.73 -3.54 2.11
CA ILE A 83 3.74 -2.49 2.34
C ILE A 83 4.09 -1.43 1.31
N SER A 84 3.15 -1.15 0.40
CA SER A 84 3.42 -0.14 -0.63
C SER A 84 3.81 1.16 0.08
N THR A 85 4.70 1.95 -0.51
CA THR A 85 5.15 3.21 0.10
C THR A 85 3.96 4.10 0.45
N ILE A 86 2.90 4.07 -0.37
CA ILE A 86 1.64 4.77 -0.16
C ILE A 86 0.90 4.26 1.09
N ASP A 87 0.83 2.94 1.30
CA ASP A 87 0.23 2.36 2.51
C ASP A 87 1.04 2.73 3.76
N SER A 88 2.38 2.75 3.65
CA SER A 88 3.26 3.16 4.74
C SER A 88 3.12 4.64 5.09
N ILE A 89 3.03 5.53 4.09
CA ILE A 89 2.72 6.95 4.29
C ILE A 89 1.35 7.11 4.95
N THR A 90 0.35 6.35 4.51
CA THR A 90 -0.99 6.36 5.12
C THR A 90 -0.96 5.92 6.58
N ALA A 91 -0.19 4.87 6.89
CA ALA A 91 0.02 4.41 8.27
C ALA A 91 0.70 5.49 9.12
N TRP A 92 1.71 6.17 8.57
CA TRP A 92 2.39 7.28 9.24
C TRP A 92 1.41 8.39 9.61
N PHE A 93 0.54 8.82 8.67
CA PHE A 93 -0.50 9.81 8.93
C PHE A 93 -1.50 9.34 10.01
N LYS A 94 -1.90 8.07 9.98
CA LYS A 94 -2.81 7.50 10.99
C LYS A 94 -2.18 7.46 12.38
N THR A 95 -0.87 7.26 12.50
CA THR A 95 -0.21 7.28 13.81
C THR A 95 -0.19 8.69 14.41
N ILE A 96 0.09 9.71 13.60
CA ILE A 96 0.18 11.10 14.08
C ILE A 96 -1.20 11.76 14.25
N LYS A 97 -2.18 11.30 13.48
CA LYS A 97 -3.56 11.79 13.46
C LYS A 97 -4.51 10.59 13.25
N PRO A 98 -4.90 9.90 14.35
CA PRO A 98 -5.75 8.69 14.28
C PRO A 98 -7.12 8.90 13.60
N LYS A 99 -7.57 10.15 13.50
CA LYS A 99 -8.80 10.53 12.80
C LYS A 99 -8.50 11.63 11.78
N PRO A 100 -9.13 11.60 10.59
CA PRO A 100 -9.00 12.68 9.61
C PRO A 100 -9.39 14.04 10.23
N ALA A 101 -8.44 14.98 10.25
CA ALA A 101 -8.60 16.32 10.81
C ALA A 101 -7.65 17.29 10.09
N ASN A 102 -7.77 18.59 10.39
CA ASN A 102 -6.84 19.63 9.91
C ASN A 102 -6.64 19.70 8.38
N LYS A 103 -7.70 19.45 7.61
CA LYS A 103 -7.69 19.49 6.13
C LYS A 103 -7.03 20.77 5.57
N SER A 104 -7.24 21.92 6.23
CA SER A 104 -6.64 23.20 5.84
C SER A 104 -5.11 23.17 5.90
N VAL A 105 -4.55 22.62 6.98
CA VAL A 105 -3.10 22.52 7.18
C VAL A 105 -2.50 21.58 6.14
N GLN A 106 -3.17 20.45 5.86
CA GLN A 106 -2.70 19.50 4.85
C GLN A 106 -2.72 20.12 3.44
N PHE A 107 -3.74 20.92 3.11
CA PHE A 107 -3.78 21.65 1.85
C PHE A 107 -2.67 22.71 1.77
N GLY A 108 -2.41 23.45 2.86
CA GLY A 108 -1.29 24.37 2.96
C GLY A 108 0.06 23.68 2.69
N ALA A 109 0.28 22.51 3.30
CA ALA A 109 1.47 21.70 3.06
C ALA A 109 1.59 21.27 1.60
N MET A 110 0.49 20.85 0.96
CA MET A 110 0.49 20.53 -0.48
C MET A 110 0.91 21.74 -1.34
N CYS A 111 0.41 22.94 -1.05
CA CYS A 111 0.84 24.15 -1.76
C CYS A 111 2.31 24.49 -1.53
N GLU A 112 2.82 24.24 -0.31
CA GLU A 112 4.23 24.42 0.04
C GLU A 112 5.14 23.53 -0.81
N GLU A 113 4.86 22.23 -0.86
CA GLU A 113 5.62 21.23 -1.65
C GLU A 113 5.59 21.57 -3.15
N PHE A 114 4.43 21.94 -3.69
CA PHE A 114 4.34 22.31 -5.11
C PHE A 114 5.10 23.61 -5.40
N GLY A 115 5.11 24.57 -4.47
CA GLY A 115 5.94 25.77 -4.56
C GLY A 115 7.44 25.43 -4.58
N GLU A 116 7.87 24.40 -3.84
CA GLU A 116 9.26 23.92 -3.86
C GLU A 116 9.64 23.33 -5.22
N ILE A 117 8.73 22.58 -5.85
CA ILE A 117 8.91 22.06 -7.21
C ILE A 117 9.12 23.21 -8.20
N LEU A 118 8.26 24.25 -8.15
CA LEU A 118 8.42 25.43 -9.01
C LEU A 118 9.78 26.09 -8.80
N ARG A 119 10.16 26.34 -7.54
CA ARG A 119 11.46 26.94 -7.20
C ARG A 119 12.63 26.10 -7.71
N ALA A 120 12.57 24.78 -7.55
CA ALA A 120 13.60 23.85 -8.04
C ALA A 120 13.70 23.83 -9.58
N CYS A 121 12.59 24.09 -10.27
CA CYS A 121 12.56 24.29 -11.73
C CYS A 121 12.99 25.70 -12.16
N GLY A 122 13.40 26.57 -11.23
CA GLY A 122 13.76 27.97 -11.52
C GLY A 122 12.56 28.90 -11.78
N ILE A 123 11.33 28.44 -11.48
CA ILE A 123 10.10 29.21 -11.65
C ILE A 123 9.82 29.97 -10.35
N ARG A 124 9.72 31.30 -10.45
CA ARG A 124 9.35 32.18 -9.34
C ARG A 124 7.91 32.65 -9.52
N ASP A 125 6.97 32.03 -8.79
CA ASP A 125 5.58 32.45 -8.70
C ASP A 125 5.13 32.45 -7.23
N GLU A 126 4.83 33.65 -6.71
CA GLU A 126 4.42 33.85 -5.31
C GLU A 126 2.96 33.46 -5.06
N ARG A 127 2.15 33.22 -6.09
CA ARG A 127 0.71 32.93 -5.92
C ARG A 127 0.48 31.67 -5.10
N LEU A 128 1.31 30.63 -5.27
CA LEU A 128 1.20 29.43 -4.45
C LEU A 128 1.56 29.68 -2.99
N GLU A 129 2.53 30.55 -2.72
CA GLU A 129 2.90 30.93 -1.35
C GLU A 129 1.76 31.75 -0.71
N GLN A 130 1.13 32.65 -1.47
CA GLN A 130 -0.05 33.39 -1.02
C GLN A 130 -1.25 32.46 -0.75
N ILE A 131 -1.43 31.41 -1.56
CA ILE A 131 -2.47 30.39 -1.32
C ILE A 131 -2.12 29.59 -0.06
N ARG A 132 -0.89 29.07 0.05
CA ARG A 132 -0.39 28.37 1.25
C ARG A 132 -0.68 29.17 2.53
N ASP A 133 -0.34 30.46 2.54
CA ASP A 133 -0.49 31.31 3.72
C ASP A 133 -1.97 31.51 4.11
N LYS A 134 -2.88 31.61 3.13
CA LYS A 134 -4.32 31.62 3.41
C LYS A 134 -4.75 30.35 4.13
N PHE A 135 -4.25 29.18 3.72
CA PHE A 135 -4.62 27.90 4.33
C PHE A 135 -4.00 27.68 5.71
N TYR A 136 -2.80 28.21 5.97
CA TYR A 136 -2.16 28.13 7.29
C TYR A 136 -2.70 29.14 8.32
N HIS A 137 -3.11 30.34 7.88
CA HIS A 137 -3.48 31.42 8.80
C HIS A 137 -4.98 31.71 8.90
N ALA A 138 -5.82 31.09 8.06
CA ALA A 138 -7.25 31.35 8.13
C ALA A 138 -7.88 30.76 9.40
N LYS A 139 -8.67 31.57 10.11
CA LYS A 139 -9.49 31.15 11.26
C LYS A 139 -10.52 30.07 10.90
N ARG A 140 -10.92 30.02 9.63
CA ARG A 140 -11.76 28.98 9.04
C ARG A 140 -11.10 28.52 7.74
N PRO A 141 -11.00 27.21 7.47
CA PRO A 141 -10.45 26.72 6.21
C PRO A 141 -11.17 27.35 5.02
N PRO A 142 -10.46 27.86 4.00
CA PRO A 142 -11.07 28.53 2.86
C PRO A 142 -11.67 27.53 1.84
N PHE A 143 -12.13 26.36 2.30
CA PHE A 143 -12.87 25.43 1.46
C PHE A 143 -14.26 25.98 1.18
N GLU A 144 -14.81 25.62 0.02
CA GLU A 144 -16.22 25.88 -0.28
C GLU A 144 -17.13 25.17 0.72
N ARG A 145 -18.36 25.68 0.87
CA ARG A 145 -19.35 25.10 1.82
C ARG A 145 -19.74 23.67 1.45
N THR A 146 -19.58 23.31 0.17
CA THR A 146 -19.80 21.97 -0.35
C THR A 146 -18.56 21.55 -1.11
N ILE A 147 -17.92 20.47 -0.67
CA ILE A 147 -16.82 19.83 -1.41
C ILE A 147 -17.44 18.71 -2.23
N ASP A 148 -17.10 18.62 -3.51
CA ASP A 148 -17.36 17.43 -4.30
C ASP A 148 -16.25 16.41 -4.00
N ASP A 149 -16.57 15.41 -3.17
CA ASP A 149 -15.59 14.44 -2.70
C ASP A 149 -15.07 13.53 -3.84
N VAL A 150 -15.86 13.31 -4.90
CA VAL A 150 -15.45 12.46 -6.03
C VAL A 150 -14.46 13.21 -6.91
N GLU A 151 -14.80 14.44 -7.30
CA GLU A 151 -13.90 15.29 -8.10
C GLU A 151 -12.62 15.64 -7.33
N LEU A 152 -12.72 15.88 -6.02
CA LEU A 152 -11.53 16.11 -5.20
C LEU A 152 -10.62 14.87 -5.15
N LEU A 153 -11.19 13.67 -4.98
CA LEU A 153 -10.40 12.44 -4.95
C LEU A 153 -9.74 12.14 -6.30
N ASP A 154 -10.45 12.38 -7.40
CA ASP A 154 -9.93 12.25 -8.76
C ASP A 154 -8.73 13.18 -8.98
N ALA A 155 -8.87 14.47 -8.66
CA ALA A 155 -7.79 15.46 -8.76
C ALA A 155 -6.58 15.11 -7.88
N ILE A 156 -6.78 14.54 -6.68
CA ILE A 156 -5.69 14.03 -5.83
C ILE A 156 -4.95 12.89 -6.53
N CYS A 157 -5.67 11.95 -7.13
CA CYS A 157 -5.07 10.82 -7.83
C CYS A 157 -4.29 11.27 -9.07
N ASP A 158 -4.86 12.18 -9.86
CA ASP A 158 -4.21 12.77 -11.04
C ASP A 158 -2.94 13.56 -10.66
N THR A 159 -2.95 14.26 -9.53
CA THR A 159 -1.76 14.93 -9.01
C THR A 159 -0.65 13.93 -8.69
N ILE A 160 -0.96 12.80 -8.05
CA ILE A 160 0.03 11.74 -7.77
C ILE A 160 0.59 11.19 -9.09
N VAL A 161 -0.27 10.86 -10.05
CA VAL A 161 0.13 10.31 -11.36
C VAL A 161 1.02 11.30 -12.12
N THR A 162 0.66 12.58 -12.14
CA THR A 162 1.42 13.62 -12.86
C THR A 162 2.75 13.94 -12.20
N LEU A 163 2.85 13.91 -10.87
CA LEU A 163 4.12 14.06 -10.16
C LEU A 163 5.08 12.90 -10.43
N VAL A 164 4.58 11.66 -10.42
CA VAL A 164 5.36 10.48 -10.80
C VAL A 164 5.80 10.58 -12.27
N GLY A 165 4.87 10.97 -13.16
CA GLY A 165 5.16 11.18 -14.57
C GLY A 165 6.21 12.27 -14.81
N PHE A 166 6.12 13.40 -14.10
CA PHE A 166 7.08 14.48 -14.20
C PHE A 166 8.48 14.04 -13.76
N GLY A 167 8.62 13.36 -12.61
CA GLY A 167 9.90 12.82 -12.17
C GLY A 167 10.49 11.80 -13.15
N TYR A 168 9.64 10.94 -13.74
CA TYR A 168 10.08 10.03 -14.81
C TYR A 168 10.63 10.80 -16.03
N MET A 169 9.96 11.87 -16.47
CA MET A 169 10.43 12.71 -17.58
C MET A 169 11.74 13.44 -17.27
N MET A 170 12.02 13.71 -16.00
CA MET A 170 13.29 14.27 -15.53
C MET A 170 14.41 13.22 -15.36
N GLY A 171 14.10 11.93 -15.50
CA GLY A 171 15.05 10.82 -15.34
C GLY A 171 15.24 10.34 -13.90
N TYR A 172 14.38 10.76 -12.97
CA TYR A 172 14.52 10.46 -11.54
C TYR A 172 13.90 9.10 -11.17
N ASP A 173 14.49 8.42 -10.18
CA ASP A 173 13.88 7.27 -9.50
C ASP A 173 12.94 7.75 -8.39
N VAL A 174 11.74 8.18 -8.77
CA VAL A 174 10.71 8.66 -7.83
C VAL A 174 10.30 7.56 -6.84
N HIS A 175 10.29 6.29 -7.26
CA HIS A 175 9.90 5.19 -6.39
C HIS A 175 10.93 4.96 -5.28
N GLY A 176 12.22 4.88 -5.63
CA GLY A 176 13.32 4.81 -4.68
C GLY A 176 13.39 6.02 -3.76
N ALA A 177 13.27 7.23 -4.33
CA ALA A 177 13.25 8.48 -3.56
C ALA A 177 12.10 8.54 -2.55
N LEU A 178 10.89 8.14 -2.95
CA LEU A 178 9.73 8.13 -2.05
C LEU A 178 9.91 7.13 -0.90
N ASN A 179 10.55 5.97 -1.15
CA ASN A 179 10.91 5.01 -0.10
C ASN A 179 11.89 5.61 0.92
N GLU A 180 12.92 6.33 0.45
CA GLU A 180 13.89 7.01 1.31
C GLU A 180 13.23 8.12 2.15
N VAL A 181 12.39 8.95 1.53
CA VAL A 181 11.63 10.01 2.24
C VAL A 181 10.69 9.40 3.27
N ASN A 182 10.00 8.31 2.94
CA ASN A 182 9.12 7.61 3.88
C ASN A 182 9.93 7.04 5.07
N ALA A 183 11.08 6.41 4.81
CA ALA A 183 11.97 5.92 5.88
C ALA A 183 12.49 7.06 6.78
N SER A 184 12.86 8.20 6.17
CA SER A 184 13.24 9.41 6.89
C SER A 184 12.09 9.94 7.76
N ASN A 185 10.84 9.93 7.28
CA ASN A 185 9.67 10.32 8.07
C ASN A 185 9.41 9.42 9.27
N TRP A 186 9.57 8.10 9.13
CA TRP A 186 9.47 7.16 10.25
C TRP A 186 10.60 7.32 11.27
N SER A 187 11.81 7.73 10.83
CA SER A 187 12.93 8.00 11.74
C SER A 187 12.71 9.16 12.72
N LYS A 188 11.68 10.00 12.48
CA LYS A 188 11.28 11.07 13.40
C LYS A 188 10.64 10.54 14.69
N PHE A 189 10.20 9.28 14.69
CA PHE A 189 9.49 8.68 15.83
C PHE A 189 10.50 8.13 16.83
N GLU A 190 10.15 8.21 18.11
CA GLU A 190 10.92 7.64 19.20
C GLU A 190 10.09 6.55 19.87
N ASN A 191 10.63 5.33 19.96
CA ASN A 191 9.93 4.18 20.54
C ASN A 191 8.54 3.90 19.91
N GLY A 192 8.35 4.25 18.64
CA GLY A 192 7.08 4.09 17.91
C GLY A 192 6.09 5.25 18.10
N GLU A 193 6.43 6.26 18.89
CA GLU A 193 5.58 7.41 19.16
C GLU A 193 6.10 8.67 18.42
N PRO A 194 5.22 9.52 17.88
CA PRO A 194 5.63 10.77 17.26
C PRO A 194 6.06 11.80 18.30
N VAL A 195 7.21 12.43 18.08
CA VAL A 195 7.66 13.57 18.87
C VAL A 195 7.06 14.84 18.28
N PHE A 196 6.47 15.70 19.10
CA PHE A 196 5.93 17.00 18.66
C PHE A 196 6.74 18.16 19.25
N ASN A 197 6.93 19.22 18.48
CA ASN A 197 7.49 20.47 18.97
C ASN A 197 6.41 21.33 19.67
N GLU A 198 6.82 22.48 20.20
CA GLU A 198 5.97 23.45 20.91
C GLU A 198 4.79 23.97 20.07
N HIS A 199 4.87 23.87 18.75
CA HIS A 199 3.83 24.27 17.81
C HIS A 199 2.96 23.11 17.32
N GLY A 200 3.12 21.91 17.89
CA GLY A 200 2.37 20.71 17.50
C GLY A 200 2.75 20.16 16.11
N LYS A 201 3.87 20.61 15.54
CA LYS A 201 4.49 19.97 14.35
C LYS A 201 5.35 18.79 14.82
N ILE A 202 5.51 17.80 13.96
CA ILE A 202 6.37 16.65 14.28
C ILE A 202 7.81 17.13 14.35
N ALA A 203 8.43 16.97 15.51
CA ALA A 203 9.82 17.27 15.76
C ALA A 203 10.73 16.18 15.17
N LYS A 204 12.00 16.54 14.98
CA LYS A 204 13.05 15.57 14.66
C LYS A 204 13.52 14.95 15.97
N GLY A 205 13.19 13.68 16.20
CA GLY A 205 13.69 12.93 17.36
C GLY A 205 15.19 12.64 17.30
N GLU A 206 15.74 12.05 18.35
CA GLU A 206 17.17 11.73 18.50
C GLU A 206 17.72 10.86 17.35
N ASN A 207 16.88 9.95 16.82
CA ASN A 207 17.24 9.03 15.75
C ASN A 207 16.88 9.53 14.34
N TYR A 208 16.51 10.81 14.20
CA TYR A 208 16.15 11.37 12.90
C TYR A 208 17.32 11.32 11.92
N ARG A 209 17.05 10.84 10.70
CA ARG A 209 17.96 10.98 9.56
C ARG A 209 17.29 11.72 8.41
N PRO A 210 17.95 12.72 7.79
CA PRO A 210 17.46 13.32 6.56
C PRO A 210 17.46 12.29 5.43
N PRO A 211 16.58 12.42 4.43
CA PRO A 211 16.59 11.53 3.28
C PRO A 211 17.80 11.82 2.39
N GLU A 212 18.49 10.77 1.94
CA GLU A 212 19.62 10.85 1.00
C GLU A 212 19.12 10.70 -0.44
N LEU A 213 18.89 11.81 -1.14
CA LEU A 213 18.20 11.83 -2.43
C LEU A 213 19.13 11.83 -3.65
N GLU A 214 20.41 12.11 -3.45
CA GLU A 214 21.42 12.24 -4.52
C GLU A 214 21.56 10.95 -5.35
N LYS A 215 21.23 9.80 -4.76
CA LYS A 215 21.28 8.49 -5.43
C LYS A 215 20.11 8.23 -6.39
N PHE A 216 19.13 9.12 -6.47
CA PHE A 216 17.91 8.95 -7.27
C PHE A 216 17.73 9.99 -8.39
N VAL A 217 18.71 10.87 -8.59
CA VAL A 217 18.70 11.96 -9.59
C VAL A 217 19.78 11.77 -10.65
#